data_AF-R2RHV7-F1
#
_entry.id   AF-R2RHV7-F1
#
_cell.length_a   1.000
_cell.length_b   1.000
_cell.length_c   1.000
_cell.angle_alpha   90.00
_cell.angle_beta   90.00
_cell.angle_gamma   90.00
#
_symmetry.space_group_name_H-M   'P 1'
#
loop_
_entity.id
_entity.type
_entity.pdbx_description
1 polymer ?
#
loop_
_entity_poly.entity_id
_entity_poly.type
_entity_poly.pdbx_seq_one_letter_code
_entity_poly.pdbx_strand_id
1 'polypeptide(L)'
;MIKIYNTLTRKKEEFKPITPGQVKIYVCGPTVYNYIHIGNARSFIAFDTIRRYFEYRGYAVDFVTNFTDVDDKIIRAAKEAAITPEALADRFIEAYFEDTKALNIEPATLNPRVMDHIPDIIEFIQDLIDKGFAYEASGDVYYRTRKFPDYGKLSDQSIDELEVGASQRTGTE
;
A
#
# COMPACT_ATOMS: atom_id res chain seq x y z
N MET A 1 -6.02 6.86 27.57
CA MET A 1 -5.06 5.92 26.95
C MET A 1 -5.65 5.44 25.62
N ILE A 2 -4.88 5.44 24.53
CA ILE A 2 -5.36 5.01 23.19
C ILE A 2 -5.17 3.49 23.09
N LYS A 3 -6.20 2.77 22.62
CA LYS A 3 -6.10 1.34 22.30
C LYS A 3 -6.54 1.09 20.86
N ILE A 4 -5.77 0.29 20.12
CA ILE A 4 -6.01 -0.02 18.70
C ILE A 4 -6.12 -1.52 18.54
N TYR A 5 -7.05 -1.97 17.70
CA TYR A 5 -7.11 -3.37 17.32
C TYR A 5 -5.92 -3.71 16.42
N ASN A 6 -5.03 -4.58 16.90
CA ASN A 6 -3.86 -5.03 16.16
C ASN A 6 -4.18 -6.33 15.43
N THR A 7 -4.24 -6.29 14.10
CA THR A 7 -4.51 -7.47 13.27
C THR A 7 -3.51 -8.60 13.53
N LEU A 8 -2.25 -8.29 13.81
CA LEU A 8 -1.21 -9.30 14.07
C LEU A 8 -1.53 -10.15 15.30
N THR A 9 -2.12 -9.54 16.33
CA THR A 9 -2.38 -10.21 17.62
C THR A 9 -3.86 -10.49 17.88
N ARG A 10 -4.76 -9.93 17.06
CA ARG A 10 -6.23 -10.06 17.12
C ARG A 10 -6.84 -9.52 18.41
N LYS A 11 -6.21 -8.49 19.00
CA LYS A 11 -6.64 -7.87 20.26
C LYS A 11 -6.55 -6.36 20.19
N LYS A 12 -7.30 -5.69 21.06
CA LYS A 12 -7.08 -4.26 21.34
C LYS A 12 -5.85 -4.12 22.23
N GLU A 13 -4.81 -3.48 21.73
CA GLU A 13 -3.56 -3.25 22.43
C GLU A 13 -3.39 -1.77 22.75
N GLU A 14 -2.66 -1.48 23.83
CA GLU A 14 -2.27 -0.11 24.13
C GLU A 14 -1.35 0.43 23.04
N PHE A 15 -1.71 1.58 22.46
CA PHE A 15 -0.84 2.27 21.52
C PHE A 15 0.35 2.87 22.27
N LYS A 16 1.56 2.48 21.86
CA LYS A 16 2.82 3.03 22.35
C LYS A 16 3.62 3.51 21.14
N PRO A 17 3.91 4.81 21.02
CA PRO A 17 4.67 5.32 19.88
C PRO A 17 6.12 4.84 19.96
N ILE A 18 6.75 4.64 18.79
CA ILE A 18 8.19 4.32 18.70
C ILE A 18 9.02 5.50 19.21
N THR A 19 8.67 6.72 18.78
CA THR A 19 9.26 7.97 19.25
C THR A 19 8.24 8.73 20.10
N PRO A 20 8.54 9.08 21.36
CA PRO A 20 7.60 9.80 22.23
C PRO A 20 7.04 11.06 21.55
N GLY A 21 5.70 11.20 21.56
CA GLY A 21 5.00 12.36 20.97
C GLY A 21 4.84 12.32 19.44
N GLN A 22 5.39 11.33 18.74
CA GLN A 22 5.27 11.19 17.29
C GLN A 22 4.56 9.89 16.89
N VAL A 23 3.73 9.96 15.86
CA VAL A 23 3.08 8.78 15.25
C VAL A 23 3.40 8.77 13.76
N LYS A 24 3.89 7.63 13.26
CA LYS A 24 4.10 7.41 11.83
C LYS A 24 3.04 6.43 11.34
N ILE A 25 2.26 6.84 10.35
CA ILE A 25 1.17 6.06 9.78
C ILE A 25 1.41 5.90 8.28
N TYR A 26 1.46 4.67 7.81
CA TYR A 26 1.41 4.35 6.39
C TYR A 26 0.08 3.69 6.06
N VAL A 27 -0.61 4.18 5.04
CA VAL A 27 -1.84 3.59 4.51
C VAL A 27 -1.65 3.37 3.01
N CYS A 28 -1.98 2.19 2.50
CA CYS A 28 -1.93 1.95 1.06
C CYS A 28 -2.92 2.88 0.35
N GLY A 29 -2.43 3.64 -0.64
CA GLY A 29 -3.28 4.50 -1.45
C GLY A 29 -3.83 3.81 -2.70
N PRO A 30 -4.43 4.58 -3.63
CA PRO A 30 -5.13 4.02 -4.78
C PRO A 30 -4.18 3.64 -5.93
N THR A 31 -4.63 2.69 -6.76
CA THR A 31 -4.14 2.56 -8.13
C THR A 31 -4.82 3.60 -9.01
N VAL A 32 -4.06 4.52 -9.59
CA VAL A 32 -4.57 5.75 -10.24
C VAL A 32 -4.92 5.54 -11.71
N TYR A 33 -5.86 4.63 -11.97
CA TYR A 33 -6.37 4.34 -13.33
C TYR A 33 -7.82 4.77 -13.55
N ASN A 34 -8.53 5.20 -12.50
CA ASN A 34 -9.91 5.67 -12.55
C ASN A 34 -10.24 6.56 -11.33
N TYR A 35 -11.42 7.20 -11.33
CA TYR A 35 -11.97 7.90 -10.17
C TYR A 35 -12.14 6.99 -8.97
N ILE A 36 -12.03 7.54 -7.76
CA ILE A 36 -12.25 6.78 -6.53
C ILE A 36 -13.73 6.42 -6.39
N HIS A 37 -14.02 5.25 -5.86
CA HIS A 37 -15.39 4.85 -5.52
C HIS A 37 -15.62 4.89 -4.01
N ILE A 38 -16.88 4.77 -3.57
CA ILE A 38 -17.28 4.82 -2.15
C ILE A 38 -16.51 3.84 -1.25
N GLY A 39 -16.08 2.69 -1.78
CA GLY A 39 -15.22 1.74 -1.06
C GLY A 39 -13.84 2.32 -0.70
N ASN A 40 -13.21 3.10 -1.59
CA ASN A 40 -11.95 3.78 -1.31
C ASN A 40 -12.20 4.92 -0.32
N ALA A 41 -13.22 5.75 -0.58
CA ALA A 41 -13.58 6.89 0.26
C ALA A 41 -13.80 6.48 1.72
N ARG A 42 -14.52 5.36 1.97
CA ARG A 42 -14.71 4.82 3.32
C ARG A 42 -13.38 4.57 4.04
N SER A 43 -12.41 3.97 3.36
CA SER A 43 -11.09 3.69 3.93
C SER A 43 -10.34 4.99 4.24
N PHE A 44 -10.30 5.91 3.28
CA PHE A 44 -9.60 7.19 3.44
C PHE A 44 -10.17 8.02 4.60
N ILE A 45 -11.50 8.11 4.71
CA ILE A 45 -12.19 8.80 5.81
C ILE A 45 -11.87 8.14 7.16
N ALA A 46 -11.85 6.80 7.22
CA ALA A 46 -11.54 6.09 8.46
C ALA A 46 -10.11 6.38 8.95
N PHE A 47 -9.12 6.35 8.05
CA PHE A 47 -7.73 6.65 8.41
C PHE A 47 -7.48 8.13 8.67
N ASP A 48 -8.17 9.04 7.97
CA ASP A 48 -8.15 10.47 8.30
C ASP A 48 -8.73 10.72 9.70
N THR A 49 -9.83 10.04 10.05
CA THR A 49 -10.42 10.11 11.40
C THR A 49 -9.42 9.64 12.47
N ILE A 50 -8.69 8.55 12.21
CA ILE A 50 -7.66 8.03 13.11
C ILE A 50 -6.52 9.05 13.27
N ARG A 51 -6.02 9.60 12.16
CA ARG A 51 -4.96 10.61 12.13
C ARG A 51 -5.36 11.85 12.92
N ARG A 52 -6.53 12.43 12.63
CA ARG A 52 -7.09 13.59 13.34
C ARG A 52 -7.25 13.33 14.84
N TYR A 53 -7.63 12.12 15.22
CA TYR A 53 -7.72 11.78 16.64
C TYR A 53 -6.35 11.76 17.32
N PHE A 54 -5.28 11.29 16.65
CA PHE A 54 -3.93 11.39 17.19
C PHE A 54 -3.45 12.84 17.33
N GLU A 55 -3.68 13.66 16.31
CA GLU A 55 -3.36 15.09 16.33
C GLU A 55 -4.09 15.82 17.47
N TYR A 56 -5.40 15.58 17.61
CA TYR A 56 -6.20 16.09 18.73
C TYR A 56 -5.64 15.69 20.10
N ARG A 57 -5.07 14.49 20.19
CA ARG A 57 -4.45 13.96 21.42
C ARG A 57 -3.04 14.50 21.68
N GLY A 58 -2.55 15.43 20.85
CA GLY A 58 -1.29 16.14 21.01
C GLY A 58 -0.09 15.46 20.35
N TYR A 59 -0.31 14.48 19.45
CA TYR A 59 0.78 13.86 18.71
C TYR A 59 1.11 14.65 17.44
N ALA A 60 2.41 14.71 17.11
CA ALA A 60 2.83 15.01 15.75
C ALA A 60 2.66 13.75 14.88
N VAL A 61 1.91 13.85 13.78
CA VAL A 61 1.59 12.69 12.94
C VAL A 61 2.23 12.85 11.56
N ASP A 62 3.08 11.89 11.19
CA ASP A 62 3.54 11.71 9.82
C ASP A 62 2.63 10.69 9.14
N PHE A 63 1.77 11.14 8.23
CA PHE A 63 0.83 10.29 7.52
C PHE A 63 1.23 10.16 6.05
N VAL A 64 1.59 8.95 5.62
CA VAL A 64 2.06 8.65 4.26
C VAL A 64 1.06 7.74 3.57
N THR A 65 0.69 8.08 2.33
CA THR A 65 -0.13 7.22 1.46
C THR A 65 0.38 7.28 0.04
N ASN A 66 0.75 6.14 -0.54
CA ASN A 66 1.35 6.09 -1.87
C ASN A 66 0.32 6.29 -3.00
N PHE A 67 0.79 6.57 -4.21
CA PHE A 67 0.03 6.33 -5.43
C PHE A 67 0.64 5.14 -6.16
N THR A 68 -0.18 4.13 -6.45
CA THR A 68 0.24 3.03 -7.33
C THR A 68 0.01 3.47 -8.76
N ASP A 69 1.05 3.99 -9.39
CA ASP A 69 1.03 4.58 -10.73
C ASP A 69 1.79 3.75 -11.79
N VAL A 70 2.27 2.57 -11.40
CA VAL A 70 2.78 1.51 -12.29
C VAL A 70 1.97 0.24 -12.02
N ASP A 71 1.06 -0.11 -12.92
CA ASP A 71 0.16 -1.27 -12.79
C ASP A 71 -0.44 -1.65 -14.16
N ASP A 72 -0.73 -2.93 -14.38
CA ASP A 72 -1.33 -3.44 -15.62
C ASP A 72 -2.66 -2.75 -15.98
N LYS A 73 -3.44 -2.33 -14.97
CA LYS A 73 -4.69 -1.59 -15.18
C LYS A 73 -4.44 -0.20 -15.77
N ILE A 74 -3.37 0.46 -15.35
CA ILE A 74 -2.97 1.77 -15.88
C ILE A 74 -2.51 1.63 -17.32
N ILE A 75 -1.65 0.64 -17.60
CA ILE A 75 -1.16 0.37 -18.97
C ILE A 75 -2.34 0.13 -19.93
N ARG A 76 -3.31 -0.69 -19.51
CA ARG A 76 -4.51 -0.99 -20.30
C ARG A 76 -5.39 0.24 -20.52
N ALA A 77 -5.73 0.97 -19.45
CA ALA A 77 -6.58 2.15 -19.52
C ALA A 77 -5.94 3.28 -20.33
N ALA A 78 -4.62 3.47 -20.23
CA ALA A 78 -3.88 4.46 -21.00
C ALA A 78 -3.92 4.14 -22.50
N LYS A 79 -3.75 2.85 -22.86
CA LYS A 79 -3.88 2.37 -24.25
C LYS A 79 -5.29 2.62 -24.81
N GLU A 80 -6.33 2.33 -24.04
CA GLU A 80 -7.72 2.59 -24.44
C GLU A 80 -8.02 4.09 -24.63
N ALA A 81 -7.44 4.93 -23.77
CA ALA A 81 -7.56 6.39 -23.85
C ALA A 81 -6.60 7.06 -24.86
N ALA A 82 -5.74 6.28 -25.53
CA ALA A 82 -4.70 6.76 -26.44
C ALA A 82 -3.78 7.86 -25.85
N ILE A 83 -3.43 7.71 -24.57
CA ILE A 83 -2.47 8.58 -23.84
C ILE A 83 -1.40 7.72 -23.15
N THR A 84 -0.38 8.35 -22.57
CA THR A 84 0.66 7.61 -21.83
C THR A 84 0.17 7.19 -20.43
N PRO A 85 0.73 6.10 -19.85
CA PRO A 85 0.45 5.70 -18.46
C PRO A 85 0.64 6.83 -17.45
N GLU A 86 1.69 7.64 -17.63
CA GLU A 86 2.01 8.80 -16.78
C GLU A 86 0.91 9.85 -16.86
N ALA A 87 0.47 10.21 -18.08
CA ALA A 87 -0.59 11.18 -18.27
C ALA A 87 -1.94 10.70 -17.71
N LEU A 88 -2.22 9.39 -17.81
CA LEU A 88 -3.41 8.80 -17.20
C LEU A 88 -3.33 8.86 -15.66
N ALA A 89 -2.19 8.49 -15.09
CA ALA A 89 -1.95 8.53 -13.65
C ALA A 89 -2.09 9.96 -13.10
N ASP A 90 -1.46 10.94 -13.74
CA ASP A 90 -1.52 12.36 -13.35
C ASP A 90 -2.96 12.87 -13.31
N ARG A 91 -3.75 12.55 -14.35
CA ARG A 91 -5.17 12.90 -14.42
C ARG A 91 -5.96 12.35 -13.22
N PHE A 92 -5.74 11.09 -12.84
CA PHE A 92 -6.49 10.47 -11.75
C PHE A 92 -5.92 10.80 -10.36
N ILE A 93 -4.65 11.19 -10.26
CA ILE A 93 -4.10 11.82 -9.05
C ILE A 93 -4.78 13.16 -8.81
N GLU A 94 -4.95 13.97 -9.86
CA GLU A 94 -5.64 15.27 -9.76
C GLU A 94 -7.10 15.07 -9.32
N ALA A 95 -7.82 14.14 -9.95
CA ALA A 95 -9.18 13.76 -9.55
C ALA A 95 -9.24 13.23 -8.10
N TYR A 96 -8.27 12.42 -7.67
CA TYR A 96 -8.19 11.95 -6.28
C TYR A 96 -8.11 13.12 -5.29
N PHE A 97 -7.32 14.15 -5.58
CA PHE A 97 -7.22 15.33 -4.72
C PHE A 97 -8.52 16.15 -4.72
N GLU A 98 -9.19 16.29 -5.86
CA GLU A 98 -10.50 16.95 -5.93
C GLU A 98 -11.53 16.22 -5.05
N ASP A 99 -11.65 14.90 -5.20
CA ASP A 99 -12.61 14.06 -4.47
C ASP A 99 -12.31 14.03 -2.97
N THR A 100 -11.05 13.84 -2.58
CA THR A 100 -10.67 13.78 -1.15
C THR A 100 -10.82 15.14 -0.46
N LYS A 101 -10.51 16.23 -1.15
CA LYS A 101 -10.77 17.59 -0.66
C LYS A 101 -12.27 17.83 -0.44
N ALA A 102 -13.12 17.41 -1.38
CA ALA A 102 -14.57 17.54 -1.25
C ALA A 102 -15.13 16.73 -0.04
N LEU A 103 -14.46 15.64 0.32
CA LEU A 103 -14.77 14.82 1.50
C LEU A 103 -14.15 15.35 2.80
N ASN A 104 -13.47 16.51 2.77
CA ASN A 104 -12.73 17.09 3.91
C ASN A 104 -11.67 16.16 4.51
N ILE A 105 -11.11 15.28 3.68
CA ILE A 105 -9.92 14.51 4.01
C ILE A 105 -8.74 15.47 3.90
N GLU A 106 -7.93 15.55 4.95
CA GLU A 106 -6.77 16.44 4.90
C GLU A 106 -5.59 15.75 4.18
N PRO A 107 -4.77 16.52 3.45
CA PRO A 107 -3.68 15.96 2.67
C PRO A 107 -2.72 15.13 3.52
N ALA A 108 -2.20 14.05 2.94
CA ALA A 108 -1.13 13.30 3.55
C ALA A 108 0.14 14.15 3.68
N THR A 109 0.98 13.82 4.66
CA THR A 109 2.32 14.41 4.81
C THR A 109 3.17 14.16 3.56
N LEU A 110 3.02 12.98 2.95
CA LEU A 110 3.68 12.62 1.69
C LEU A 110 2.84 11.64 0.87
N ASN A 111 2.87 11.82 -0.45
CA ASN A 111 2.27 10.93 -1.43
C ASN A 111 3.33 10.37 -2.41
N PRO A 112 4.13 9.36 -2.02
CA PRO A 112 5.16 8.80 -2.90
C PRO A 112 4.52 8.07 -4.08
N ARG A 113 5.11 8.23 -5.26
CA ARG A 113 4.71 7.55 -6.50
C ARG A 113 5.63 6.36 -6.77
N VAL A 114 5.11 5.26 -7.32
CA VAL A 114 5.93 4.09 -7.65
C VAL A 114 6.99 4.47 -8.70
N MET A 115 6.61 5.25 -9.71
CA MET A 115 7.54 5.69 -10.77
C MET A 115 8.77 6.43 -10.24
N ASP A 116 8.61 7.23 -9.18
CA ASP A 116 9.70 8.02 -8.59
C ASP A 116 10.65 7.17 -7.72
N HIS A 117 10.24 5.95 -7.36
CA HIS A 117 10.94 5.06 -6.43
C HIS A 117 11.43 3.76 -7.09
N ILE A 118 11.41 3.66 -8.44
CA ILE A 118 11.93 2.49 -9.16
C ILE A 118 13.37 2.14 -8.78
N PRO A 119 14.33 3.09 -8.66
CA PRO A 119 15.68 2.77 -8.21
C PRO A 119 15.71 2.13 -6.81
N ASP A 120 14.93 2.65 -5.86
CA ASP A 120 14.85 2.14 -4.49
C ASP A 120 14.27 0.72 -4.46
N ILE A 121 13.26 0.45 -5.30
CA ILE A 121 12.65 -0.88 -5.45
C ILE A 121 13.67 -1.88 -6.00
N ILE A 122 14.44 -1.51 -7.03
CA ILE A 122 15.48 -2.35 -7.61
C ILE A 122 16.57 -2.65 -6.58
N GLU A 123 17.03 -1.65 -5.83
CA GLU A 123 18.01 -1.82 -4.76
C GLU A 123 17.49 -2.78 -3.68
N PHE A 124 16.24 -2.60 -3.23
CA PHE A 124 15.62 -3.49 -2.25
C PHE A 124 15.49 -4.93 -2.75
N ILE A 125 15.14 -5.14 -4.01
CA ILE A 125 15.07 -6.47 -4.63
C ILE A 125 16.46 -7.11 -4.70
N GLN A 126 17.49 -6.35 -5.08
CA GLN A 126 18.87 -6.84 -5.10
C GLN A 126 19.31 -7.31 -3.71
N ASP A 127 18.97 -6.53 -2.68
CA ASP A 127 19.21 -6.86 -1.28
C ASP A 127 18.57 -8.19 -0.86
N LEU A 128 17.37 -8.48 -1.37
CA LEU A 128 16.68 -9.75 -1.14
C LEU A 128 17.33 -10.90 -1.91
N ILE A 129 17.84 -10.67 -3.13
CA ILE A 129 18.60 -11.66 -3.90
C ILE A 129 19.89 -12.02 -3.16
N ASP A 130 20.65 -11.03 -2.71
CA ASP A 130 21.93 -11.22 -2.02
C ASP A 130 21.76 -12.00 -0.70
N LYS A 131 20.67 -11.72 0.02
CA LYS A 131 20.28 -12.48 1.22
C LYS A 131 19.63 -13.83 0.89
N GLY A 132 19.45 -14.15 -0.39
CA GLY A 132 18.83 -15.35 -0.93
C GLY A 132 17.34 -15.52 -0.61
N PHE A 133 16.64 -14.43 -0.27
CA PHE A 133 15.19 -14.36 -0.10
C PHE A 133 14.46 -14.17 -1.42
N ALA A 134 15.14 -13.73 -2.47
CA ALA A 134 14.59 -13.67 -3.83
C ALA A 134 15.45 -14.49 -4.80
N TYR A 135 14.90 -14.74 -5.99
CA TYR A 135 15.59 -15.43 -7.08
C TYR A 135 15.02 -15.03 -8.43
N GLU A 136 15.87 -15.00 -9.44
CA GLU A 136 15.46 -14.80 -10.83
C GLU A 136 14.94 -16.12 -11.42
N ALA A 137 13.89 -16.03 -12.23
CA ALA A 137 13.38 -17.10 -13.05
C ALA A 137 12.68 -16.53 -14.29
N SER A 138 13.16 -16.91 -15.47
CA SER A 138 12.55 -16.55 -16.76
C SER A 138 12.42 -15.04 -16.99
N GLY A 139 13.37 -14.24 -16.48
CA GLY A 139 13.37 -12.78 -16.62
C GLY A 139 12.61 -12.03 -15.53
N ASP A 140 11.88 -12.73 -14.65
CA ASP A 140 11.22 -12.16 -13.48
C ASP A 140 12.02 -12.44 -12.20
N VAL A 141 11.75 -11.68 -11.14
CA VAL A 141 12.31 -11.92 -9.79
C VAL A 141 11.19 -12.29 -8.81
N TYR A 142 11.32 -13.46 -8.18
CA TYR A 142 10.34 -14.00 -7.25
C TYR A 142 10.87 -14.03 -5.82
N TYR A 143 9.97 -13.81 -4.84
CA TYR A 143 10.27 -13.92 -3.41
C TYR A 143 10.05 -15.35 -2.89
N ARG A 144 11.00 -15.87 -2.10
CA ARG A 144 10.94 -17.19 -1.45
C ARG A 144 10.17 -17.09 -0.13
N THR A 145 8.85 -17.20 -0.20
CA THR A 145 7.95 -17.14 0.98
C THR A 145 8.37 -18.12 2.09
N ARG A 146 8.70 -19.36 1.74
CA ARG A 146 9.16 -20.41 2.69
C ARG A 146 10.48 -20.08 3.40
N LYS A 147 11.28 -19.13 2.91
CA LYS A 147 12.52 -18.69 3.58
C LYS A 147 12.24 -17.75 4.75
N PHE A 148 11.06 -17.14 4.80
CA PHE A 148 10.62 -16.30 5.91
C PHE A 148 9.74 -17.13 6.86
N PRO A 149 10.25 -17.57 8.03
CA PRO A 149 9.51 -18.49 8.91
C PRO A 149 8.16 -17.94 9.40
N ASP A 150 8.07 -16.61 9.45
CA ASP A 150 6.93 -15.84 9.91
C ASP A 150 5.92 -15.51 8.79
N TYR A 151 6.11 -16.04 7.57
CA TYR A 151 5.22 -15.76 6.45
C TYR A 151 3.79 -16.24 6.78
N GLY A 152 2.80 -15.38 6.55
CA GLY A 152 1.39 -15.65 6.89
C GLY A 152 0.95 -15.23 8.30
N LYS A 153 1.86 -14.81 9.19
CA LYS A 153 1.51 -14.40 10.57
C LYS A 153 0.46 -13.30 10.67
N LEU A 154 0.40 -12.41 9.68
CA LEU A 154 -0.58 -11.32 9.65
C LEU A 154 -2.00 -11.81 9.31
N SER A 155 -2.12 -12.74 8.36
CA SER A 155 -3.41 -13.27 7.88
C SER A 155 -3.94 -14.45 8.70
N ASP A 156 -3.15 -15.02 9.61
CA ASP A 156 -3.42 -16.32 10.29
C ASP A 156 -3.42 -17.52 9.35
N GLN A 157 -2.82 -17.42 8.17
CA GLN A 157 -2.85 -18.49 7.19
C GLN A 157 -1.46 -19.10 7.05
N SER A 158 -1.40 -20.44 7.08
CA SER A 158 -0.18 -21.16 6.75
C SER A 158 0.12 -21.07 5.26
N ILE A 159 1.40 -21.23 4.88
CA ILE A 159 1.80 -21.28 3.46
C ILE A 159 1.07 -22.41 2.73
N ASP A 160 0.90 -23.56 3.38
CA ASP A 160 0.26 -24.72 2.77
C ASP A 160 -1.24 -24.46 2.49
N GLU A 161 -1.95 -23.75 3.37
CA GLU A 161 -3.33 -23.30 3.11
C GLU A 161 -3.42 -22.25 2.00
N LEU A 162 -2.45 -21.34 1.94
CA LEU A 162 -2.35 -20.36 0.85
C LEU A 162 -2.10 -21.03 -0.50
N GLU A 163 -1.34 -22.12 -0.55
CA GLU A 163 -1.06 -22.89 -1.76
C GLU A 163 -2.31 -23.64 -2.25
N VAL A 164 -3.14 -24.15 -1.34
CA VAL A 164 -4.43 -24.78 -1.67
C VAL A 164 -5.46 -23.74 -2.15
N GLY A 165 -5.44 -22.54 -1.56
CA GLY A 165 -6.32 -21.42 -1.92
C GLY A 165 -5.85 -20.61 -3.13
N ALA A 166 -4.59 -20.78 -3.56
CA ALA A 166 -4.08 -20.21 -4.78
C ALA A 166 -4.90 -20.80 -5.93
N SER A 167 -5.75 -19.96 -6.52
CA SER A 167 -6.47 -20.29 -7.75
C SER A 167 -5.47 -20.99 -8.67
N GLN A 168 -5.77 -22.20 -9.13
CA GLN A 168 -4.95 -23.02 -10.04
C GLN A 168 -4.73 -22.36 -11.43
N ARG A 169 -4.60 -21.03 -11.48
CA ARG A 169 -4.03 -20.27 -12.59
C ARG A 169 -2.53 -20.55 -12.64
N THR A 170 -2.19 -21.81 -12.89
CA THR A 170 -0.95 -22.16 -13.55
C THR A 170 -1.02 -21.53 -14.93
N GLY A 171 -0.11 -20.60 -15.23
CA GLY A 171 -0.13 -19.79 -16.43
C GLY A 171 -0.34 -20.60 -17.70
N THR A 172 -1.51 -20.40 -18.30
CA THR A 172 -1.69 -20.37 -19.75
C THR A 172 -2.58 -19.16 -20.01
N GLU A 173 -1.94 -18.00 -20.14
CA GLU A 173 -2.42 -16.93 -21.04
C GLU A 173 -1.63 -17.04 -22.35
#